data_AF-A0A960NTA2-F1
#
_entry.id   AF-A0A960NTA2-F1
#
_cell.length_a   1.000
_cell.length_b   1.000
_cell.length_c   1.000
_cell.angle_alpha   90.00
_cell.angle_beta   90.00
_cell.angle_gamma   90.00
#
_symmetry.space_group_name_H-M   'P 1'
#
loop_
_entity.id
_entity.type
_entity.pdbx_description
1 polymer ?
#
loop_
_entity_poly.entity_id
_entity_poly.type
_entity_poly.pdbx_seq_one_letter_code
_entity_poly.pdbx_strand_id
1 'polypeptide(L)'
;VFRFAAPAIMAGNRVLLKHASNVPGCGKAIDELIHEASGRDDLLAFTEIASGDVAGVIADGRIAALTFTGSTDAGRKVASECGRHLKTCVLELGGSDPYLVLEDADLAHAAAVCAKARMINGGQSCIAAKRLIVVDAALDRFTKHLLDELSVYQMGDPMEPETKLGPLARPDLRDDLHAQVRASVDGGAKVLLGGEVPEKVGP
;
A
#
# COMPACT_ATOMS: atom_id res chain seq x y z
N VAL A 1 5.96 9.37 1.63
CA VAL A 1 6.32 10.79 1.46
C VAL A 1 7.70 11.09 2.03
N PHE A 2 7.91 10.98 3.36
CA PHE A 2 9.20 11.31 3.98
C PHE A 2 10.42 10.60 3.38
N ARG A 3 10.31 9.33 2.99
CA ARG A 3 11.40 8.55 2.37
C ARG A 3 12.01 9.22 1.14
N PHE A 4 11.24 9.99 0.37
CA PHE A 4 11.77 10.74 -0.77
C PHE A 4 12.00 12.21 -0.41
N ALA A 5 11.08 12.82 0.36
CA ALA A 5 11.11 14.25 0.62
C ALA A 5 12.32 14.65 1.47
N ALA A 6 12.61 13.90 2.54
CA ALA A 6 13.73 14.21 3.43
C ALA A 6 15.09 14.21 2.70
N PRO A 7 15.51 13.16 1.98
CA PRO A 7 16.79 13.20 1.25
C PRO A 7 16.79 14.22 0.11
N ALA A 8 15.65 14.45 -0.58
CA ALA A 8 15.56 15.45 -1.63
C ALA A 8 15.80 16.87 -1.08
N ILE A 9 15.15 17.22 0.03
CA ILE A 9 15.31 18.50 0.72
C ILE A 9 16.73 18.66 1.26
N MET A 10 17.31 17.62 1.87
CA MET A 10 18.69 17.65 2.36
C MET A 10 19.72 17.87 1.23
N ALA A 11 19.43 17.35 0.03
CA ALA A 11 20.24 17.59 -1.16
C ALA A 11 20.01 18.98 -1.79
N GLY A 12 19.15 19.82 -1.20
CA GLY A 12 18.87 21.18 -1.67
C GLY A 12 17.71 21.30 -2.66
N ASN A 13 16.93 20.23 -2.89
CA ASN A 13 15.75 20.28 -3.76
C ASN A 13 14.53 20.85 -3.03
N ARG A 14 13.56 21.32 -3.80
CA ARG A 14 12.21 21.64 -3.34
C ARG A 14 11.25 20.53 -3.73
N VAL A 15 10.22 20.29 -2.93
CA VAL A 15 9.24 19.22 -3.15
C VAL A 15 7.87 19.82 -3.45
N LEU A 16 7.29 19.45 -4.60
CA LEU A 16 5.86 19.62 -4.85
C LEU A 16 5.16 18.30 -4.57
N LEU A 17 4.31 18.25 -3.55
CA LEU A 17 3.62 17.05 -3.10
C LEU A 17 2.17 17.05 -3.56
N LYS A 18 1.83 16.15 -4.50
CA LYS A 18 0.45 15.71 -4.70
C LYS A 18 0.21 14.41 -3.94
N HIS A 19 -0.64 14.44 -2.93
CA HIS A 19 -0.99 13.25 -2.15
C HIS A 19 -2.20 12.50 -2.74
N ALA A 20 -2.54 11.34 -2.17
CA ALA A 20 -3.72 10.59 -2.61
C ALA A 20 -5.00 11.35 -2.25
N SER A 21 -5.93 11.44 -3.19
CA SER A 21 -7.14 12.26 -3.07
C SER A 21 -8.09 11.84 -1.94
N ASN A 22 -7.94 10.63 -1.41
CA ASN A 22 -8.73 10.15 -0.26
C ASN A 22 -8.09 10.46 1.10
N VAL A 23 -6.87 11.02 1.14
CA VAL A 23 -6.17 11.41 2.36
C VAL A 23 -5.50 12.79 2.25
N PRO A 24 -6.17 13.84 1.71
CA PRO A 24 -5.55 15.14 1.49
C PRO A 24 -5.07 15.80 2.80
N GLY A 25 -5.78 15.55 3.91
CA GLY A 25 -5.39 16.04 5.24
C GLY A 25 -4.00 15.59 5.68
N CYS A 26 -3.56 14.37 5.32
CA CYS A 26 -2.20 13.91 5.59
C CYS A 26 -1.17 14.71 4.77
N GLY A 27 -1.49 15.05 3.51
CA GLY A 27 -0.64 15.87 2.67
C GLY A 27 -0.44 17.26 3.24
N LYS A 28 -1.53 17.91 3.67
CA LYS A 28 -1.53 19.21 4.33
C LYS A 28 -0.74 19.19 5.64
N ALA A 29 -0.98 18.22 6.51
CA ALA A 29 -0.27 18.09 7.78
C ALA A 29 1.24 17.87 7.61
N ILE A 30 1.66 17.17 6.55
CA ILE A 30 3.09 17.02 6.22
C ILE A 30 3.71 18.35 5.80
N ASP A 31 2.99 19.15 5.02
CA ASP A 31 3.44 20.48 4.59
C ASP A 31 3.64 21.41 5.79
N GLU A 32 2.62 21.50 6.64
CA GLU A 32 2.65 22.26 7.90
C GLU A 32 3.82 21.82 8.79
N LEU A 33 4.04 20.51 8.94
CA LEU A 33 5.16 19.97 9.72
C LEU A 33 6.53 20.40 9.17
N ILE A 34 6.71 20.41 7.86
CA ILE A 34 7.98 20.85 7.24
C ILE A 34 8.18 22.36 7.43
N HIS A 35 7.12 23.15 7.30
CA HIS A 35 7.16 24.58 7.61
C HIS A 35 7.57 24.81 9.08
N GLU A 36 6.87 24.18 10.03
CA GLU A 36 7.13 24.33 11.48
C GLU A 36 8.57 23.94 11.85
N ALA A 37 9.08 22.85 11.27
CA ALA A 37 10.42 22.35 11.58
C ALA A 37 11.55 23.20 10.96
N SER A 38 11.29 23.90 9.85
CA SER A 38 12.33 24.59 9.07
C SER A 38 12.22 26.11 9.05
N GLY A 39 11.05 26.67 9.37
CA GLY A 39 10.71 28.08 9.20
C GLY A 39 10.61 28.51 7.73
N ARG A 40 10.44 27.57 6.79
CA ARG A 40 10.46 27.83 5.33
C ARG A 40 9.25 27.25 4.62
N ASP A 41 8.55 28.12 3.87
CA ASP A 41 7.38 27.77 3.04
C ASP A 41 7.74 27.13 1.69
N ASP A 42 9.02 27.06 1.36
CA ASP A 42 9.49 26.76 0.01
C ASP A 42 10.21 25.40 -0.10
N LEU A 43 10.35 24.66 0.99
CA LEU A 43 10.99 23.34 1.00
C LEU A 43 10.07 22.22 0.52
N LEU A 44 8.81 22.25 0.97
CA LEU A 44 7.72 21.41 0.50
C LEU A 44 6.51 22.30 0.25
N ALA A 45 5.73 21.97 -0.77
CA ALA A 45 4.43 22.58 -1.02
C ALA A 45 3.43 21.47 -1.35
N PHE A 46 2.34 21.39 -0.60
CA PHE A 46 1.24 20.47 -0.89
C PHE A 46 0.31 21.04 -1.96
N THR A 47 -0.18 20.18 -2.86
CA THR A 47 -1.12 20.55 -3.91
C THR A 47 -2.25 19.55 -4.08
N GLU A 48 -3.46 20.07 -4.28
CA GLU A 48 -4.70 19.31 -4.48
C GLU A 48 -5.13 19.35 -5.96
N ILE A 49 -4.25 18.89 -6.85
CA ILE A 49 -4.60 18.74 -8.27
C ILE A 49 -5.29 17.41 -8.55
N ALA A 50 -6.20 17.41 -9.52
CA ALA A 50 -6.80 16.19 -10.02
C ALA A 50 -5.76 15.34 -10.76
N SER A 51 -5.98 14.02 -10.80
CA SER A 51 -5.06 13.10 -11.49
C SER A 51 -4.94 13.40 -12.99
N GLY A 52 -5.96 14.02 -13.61
CA GLY A 52 -5.92 14.44 -15.01
C GLY A 52 -4.92 15.59 -15.29
N ASP A 53 -4.66 16.43 -14.29
CA ASP A 53 -3.80 17.62 -14.44
C ASP A 53 -2.32 17.31 -14.19
N VAL A 54 -2.02 16.13 -13.64
CA VAL A 54 -0.65 15.69 -13.32
C VAL A 54 0.27 15.72 -14.55
N ALA A 55 -0.24 15.42 -15.75
CA ALA A 55 0.55 15.47 -16.98
C ALA A 55 1.05 16.89 -17.28
N GLY A 56 0.22 17.91 -17.05
CA GLY A 56 0.63 19.32 -17.22
C GLY A 56 1.72 19.72 -16.24
N VAL A 57 1.64 19.24 -14.99
CA VAL A 57 2.70 19.47 -13.99
C VAL A 57 4.00 18.76 -14.38
N ILE A 58 3.92 17.52 -14.85
CA ILE A 58 5.08 16.80 -15.36
C ILE A 58 5.66 17.51 -16.58
N ALA A 59 4.89 18.22 -17.40
CA ALA A 59 5.42 18.97 -18.54
C ALA A 59 6.15 20.27 -18.15
N ASP A 60 5.88 20.84 -16.98
CA ASP A 60 6.42 22.14 -16.56
C ASP A 60 7.96 22.10 -16.42
N GLY A 61 8.66 23.04 -17.05
CA GLY A 61 10.13 23.09 -17.07
C GLY A 61 10.80 23.24 -15.69
N ARG A 62 10.05 23.63 -14.65
CA ARG A 62 10.55 23.73 -13.26
C ARG A 62 10.63 22.38 -12.56
N ILE A 63 9.90 21.37 -13.03
CA ILE A 63 9.95 20.01 -12.47
C ILE A 63 11.11 19.25 -13.08
N ALA A 64 12.17 19.01 -12.32
CA ALA A 64 13.37 18.33 -12.79
C ALA A 64 13.27 16.79 -12.73
N ALA A 65 12.54 16.26 -11.75
CA ALA A 65 12.42 14.83 -11.52
C ALA A 65 11.07 14.50 -10.86
N LEU A 66 10.67 13.24 -10.95
CA LEU A 66 9.46 12.72 -10.34
C LEU A 66 9.74 11.45 -9.55
N THR A 67 9.01 11.29 -8.45
CA THR A 67 8.89 10.02 -7.74
C THR A 67 7.41 9.70 -7.56
N PHE A 68 7.02 8.46 -7.87
CA PHE A 68 5.65 8.01 -7.79
C PHE A 68 5.57 6.68 -7.04
N THR A 69 4.66 6.62 -6.07
CA THR A 69 4.30 5.38 -5.37
C THR A 69 2.82 5.10 -5.57
N GLY A 70 2.46 3.96 -6.13
CA GLY A 70 1.06 3.63 -6.42
C GLY A 70 0.87 2.39 -7.29
N SER A 71 -0.25 2.33 -8.02
CA SER A 71 -0.53 1.20 -8.90
C SER A 71 0.37 1.17 -10.12
N THR A 72 0.61 -0.03 -10.66
CA THR A 72 1.42 -0.22 -11.87
C THR A 72 0.85 0.54 -13.07
N ASP A 73 -0.47 0.57 -13.23
CA ASP A 73 -1.13 1.26 -14.34
C ASP A 73 -0.96 2.77 -14.27
N ALA A 74 -1.09 3.37 -13.08
CA ALA A 74 -0.81 4.79 -12.88
C ALA A 74 0.68 5.08 -13.09
N GLY A 75 1.56 4.21 -12.58
CA GLY A 75 3.01 4.30 -12.77
C GLY A 75 3.43 4.30 -14.24
N ARG A 76 2.82 3.46 -15.08
CA ARG A 76 3.06 3.44 -16.54
C ARG A 76 2.72 4.78 -17.19
N LYS A 77 1.59 5.40 -16.83
CA LYS A 77 1.18 6.71 -17.35
C LYS A 77 2.16 7.80 -16.95
N VAL A 78 2.56 7.81 -15.67
CA VAL A 78 3.56 8.73 -15.13
C VAL A 78 4.91 8.57 -15.83
N ALA A 79 5.38 7.33 -15.98
CA ALA A 79 6.65 7.01 -16.64
C ALA A 79 6.66 7.45 -18.12
N SER A 80 5.55 7.21 -18.83
CA SER A 80 5.38 7.65 -20.21
C SER A 80 5.50 9.16 -20.35
N GLU A 81 4.86 9.91 -19.46
CA GLU A 81 4.90 11.38 -19.49
C GLU A 81 6.29 11.91 -19.09
N CYS A 82 6.94 11.31 -18.09
CA CYS A 82 8.32 11.66 -17.74
C CYS A 82 9.27 11.40 -18.92
N GLY A 83 9.13 10.27 -19.61
CA GLY A 83 9.91 9.93 -20.80
C GLY A 83 9.70 10.94 -21.94
N ARG A 84 8.46 11.41 -22.15
CA ARG A 84 8.12 12.43 -23.16
C ARG A 84 8.88 13.75 -22.96
N HIS A 85 9.20 14.10 -21.72
CA HIS A 85 9.91 15.33 -21.36
C HIS A 85 11.34 15.11 -20.87
N LEU A 86 11.89 13.90 -21.03
CA LEU A 86 13.23 13.53 -20.58
C LEU A 86 13.48 13.80 -19.09
N LYS A 87 12.50 13.50 -18.24
CA LYS A 87 12.58 13.70 -16.79
C LYS A 87 12.94 12.42 -16.07
N THR A 88 13.85 12.53 -15.09
CA THR A 88 14.19 11.41 -14.21
C THR A 88 12.94 10.97 -13.44
N CYS A 89 12.66 9.67 -13.44
CA CYS A 89 11.48 9.10 -12.80
C CYS A 89 11.87 7.92 -11.92
N VAL A 90 11.43 7.94 -10.66
CA VAL A 90 11.54 6.82 -9.71
C VAL A 90 10.15 6.28 -9.44
N LEU A 91 9.96 4.96 -9.55
CA LEU A 91 8.66 4.30 -9.45
C LEU A 91 8.69 3.21 -8.38
N GLU A 92 7.78 3.29 -7.43
CA GLU A 92 7.53 2.28 -6.40
C GLU A 92 6.10 1.75 -6.61
N LEU A 93 5.99 0.57 -7.21
CA LEU A 93 4.72 0.06 -7.72
C LEU A 93 4.20 -1.12 -6.89
N GLY A 94 3.09 -1.74 -7.33
CA GLY A 94 2.52 -2.90 -6.67
C GLY A 94 3.43 -4.14 -6.74
N GLY A 95 3.44 -4.92 -5.67
CA GLY A 95 4.17 -6.19 -5.56
C GLY A 95 3.23 -7.39 -5.31
N SER A 96 3.65 -8.56 -5.78
CA SER A 96 3.00 -9.86 -5.50
C SER A 96 3.99 -10.77 -4.80
N ASP A 97 4.32 -10.40 -3.56
CA ASP A 97 5.50 -10.91 -2.87
C ASP A 97 5.30 -12.37 -2.44
N PRO A 98 6.24 -13.27 -2.79
CA PRO A 98 6.20 -14.66 -2.38
C PRO A 98 6.62 -14.81 -0.91
N TYR A 99 5.97 -15.73 -0.21
CA TYR A 99 6.37 -16.17 1.13
C TYR A 99 6.65 -17.66 1.07
N LEU A 100 7.94 -18.04 1.11
CA LEU A 100 8.40 -19.41 0.94
C LEU A 100 8.53 -20.10 2.30
N VAL A 101 7.92 -21.28 2.46
CA VAL A 101 8.03 -22.10 3.67
C VAL A 101 8.62 -23.44 3.29
N LEU A 102 9.84 -23.68 3.76
CA LEU A 102 10.62 -24.90 3.53
C LEU A 102 10.36 -25.92 4.65
N GLU A 103 10.85 -27.15 4.44
CA GLU A 103 10.58 -28.29 5.32
C GLU A 103 11.18 -28.12 6.72
N ASP A 104 12.31 -27.43 6.82
CA ASP A 104 13.07 -27.16 8.04
C ASP A 104 12.67 -25.85 8.73
N ALA A 105 11.66 -25.15 8.20
CA ALA A 105 11.18 -23.92 8.81
C ALA A 105 10.50 -24.18 10.16
N ASP A 106 10.69 -23.26 11.12
CA ASP A 106 9.83 -23.18 12.29
C ASP A 106 8.43 -22.73 11.84
N LEU A 107 7.51 -23.69 11.70
CA LEU A 107 6.20 -23.45 11.09
C LEU A 107 5.31 -22.53 11.93
N ALA A 108 5.42 -22.61 13.27
CA ALA A 108 4.63 -21.76 14.16
C ALA A 108 5.13 -20.31 14.08
N HIS A 109 6.45 -20.11 14.14
CA HIS A 109 7.03 -18.79 13.97
C HIS A 109 6.76 -18.21 12.58
N ALA A 110 6.94 -19.01 11.53
CA ALA A 110 6.67 -18.61 10.15
C ALA A 110 5.21 -18.20 9.95
N ALA A 111 4.25 -18.95 10.50
CA ALA A 111 2.83 -18.62 10.43
C ALA A 111 2.51 -17.28 11.13
N ALA A 112 3.04 -17.05 12.34
CA ALA A 112 2.83 -15.79 13.07
C ALA A 112 3.41 -14.58 12.32
N VAL A 113 4.62 -14.72 11.76
CA VAL A 113 5.23 -13.67 10.93
C VAL A 113 4.44 -13.45 9.65
N CYS A 114 3.99 -14.52 8.99
CA CYS A 114 3.20 -14.45 7.77
C CYS A 114 1.86 -13.75 8.01
N ALA A 115 1.13 -14.09 9.08
CA ALA A 115 -0.13 -13.45 9.44
C ALA A 115 0.08 -11.95 9.69
N LYS A 116 1.08 -11.56 10.48
CA LYS A 116 1.42 -10.15 10.71
C LYS A 116 1.78 -9.41 9.42
N ALA A 117 2.62 -10.01 8.58
CA ALA A 117 3.03 -9.43 7.30
C ALA A 117 1.87 -9.33 6.30
N ARG A 118 0.92 -10.26 6.33
CA ARG A 118 -0.28 -10.25 5.50
C ARG A 118 -1.28 -9.20 5.95
N MET A 119 -1.43 -9.02 7.26
CA MET A 119 -2.51 -8.22 7.84
C MET A 119 -2.11 -6.78 8.18
N ILE A 120 -0.84 -6.40 8.05
CA ILE A 120 -0.41 -5.01 8.18
C ILE A 120 -1.27 -4.08 7.30
N ASN A 121 -1.87 -3.06 7.89
CA ASN A 121 -2.77 -2.12 7.22
C ASN A 121 -3.95 -2.80 6.46
N GLY A 122 -4.46 -3.91 7.01
CA GLY A 122 -5.51 -4.71 6.34
C GLY A 122 -5.05 -5.34 5.03
N GLY A 123 -3.75 -5.60 4.89
CA GLY A 123 -3.13 -6.12 3.67
C GLY A 123 -2.91 -5.09 2.57
N GLN A 124 -3.22 -3.80 2.83
CA GLN A 124 -3.00 -2.68 1.90
C GLN A 124 -1.54 -2.21 1.96
N SER A 125 -0.62 -3.12 1.68
CA SER A 125 0.82 -2.89 1.68
C SER A 125 1.48 -3.50 0.44
N CYS A 126 2.35 -2.73 -0.22
CA CYS A 126 3.08 -3.19 -1.39
C CYS A 126 3.93 -4.43 -1.08
N ILE A 127 4.45 -4.52 0.16
CA ILE A 127 5.33 -5.60 0.64
C ILE A 127 4.62 -6.68 1.48
N ALA A 128 3.28 -6.70 1.51
CA ALA A 128 2.55 -7.75 2.22
C ALA A 128 2.85 -9.13 1.60
N ALA A 129 2.95 -10.17 2.44
CA ALA A 129 3.02 -11.56 1.99
C ALA A 129 1.73 -11.94 1.23
N LYS A 130 1.81 -12.22 -0.08
CA LYS A 130 0.60 -12.46 -0.91
C LYS A 130 0.52 -13.87 -1.46
N ARG A 131 1.67 -14.41 -1.92
CA ARG A 131 1.75 -15.75 -2.51
C ARG A 131 2.49 -16.68 -1.58
N LEU A 132 1.75 -17.42 -0.77
CA LEU A 132 2.30 -18.39 0.16
C LEU A 132 2.63 -19.67 -0.62
N ILE A 133 3.91 -20.03 -0.66
CA ILE A 133 4.42 -21.22 -1.35
C ILE A 133 5.05 -22.10 -0.28
N VAL A 134 4.38 -23.21 0.02
CA VAL A 134 4.72 -24.10 1.12
C VAL A 134 5.07 -25.46 0.54
N VAL A 135 6.16 -26.07 1.00
CA VAL A 135 6.48 -27.45 0.62
C VAL A 135 5.42 -28.40 1.14
N ASP A 136 5.12 -29.44 0.36
CA ASP A 136 4.00 -30.36 0.62
C ASP A 136 4.03 -30.96 2.04
N ALA A 137 5.21 -31.40 2.51
CA ALA A 137 5.42 -31.96 3.85
C ALA A 137 5.11 -31.00 5.02
N ALA A 138 5.04 -29.69 4.75
CA ALA A 138 4.75 -28.66 5.74
C ALA A 138 3.34 -28.06 5.61
N LEU A 139 2.64 -28.31 4.49
CA LEU A 139 1.43 -27.59 4.09
C LEU A 139 0.36 -27.61 5.17
N ASP A 140 -0.11 -28.80 5.58
CA ASP A 140 -1.22 -28.92 6.52
C ASP A 140 -0.92 -28.27 7.89
N ARG A 141 0.30 -28.48 8.39
CA ARG A 141 0.74 -27.95 9.68
C ARG A 141 0.87 -26.43 9.64
N PHE A 142 1.50 -25.89 8.60
CA PHE A 142 1.64 -24.45 8.41
C PHE A 142 0.28 -23.78 8.20
N THR A 143 -0.59 -24.36 7.37
CA THR A 143 -1.95 -23.84 7.14
C THR A 143 -2.74 -23.78 8.45
N LYS A 144 -2.67 -24.82 9.29
CA LYS A 144 -3.33 -24.80 10.61
C LYS A 144 -2.83 -23.63 11.46
N HIS A 145 -1.51 -23.51 11.66
CA HIS A 145 -0.94 -22.41 12.44
C HIS A 145 -1.32 -21.04 11.87
N LEU A 146 -1.28 -20.89 10.54
CA LEU A 146 -1.64 -19.63 9.90
C LEU A 146 -3.11 -19.27 10.11
N LEU A 147 -4.02 -20.24 10.03
CA LEU A 147 -5.44 -20.01 10.27
C LEU A 147 -5.70 -19.59 11.72
N ASP A 148 -5.02 -20.22 12.68
CA ASP A 148 -5.10 -19.84 14.09
C ASP A 148 -4.66 -18.37 14.27
N GLU A 149 -3.53 -17.98 13.69
CA GLU A 149 -3.00 -16.60 13.74
C GLU A 149 -3.88 -15.58 12.99
N LEU A 150 -4.49 -15.96 11.87
CA LEU A 150 -5.38 -15.07 11.11
C LEU A 150 -6.75 -14.89 11.77
N SER A 151 -7.23 -15.88 12.52
CA SER A 151 -8.58 -15.87 13.13
C SER A 151 -8.81 -14.72 14.11
N VAL A 152 -7.74 -14.16 14.69
CA VAL A 152 -7.83 -13.05 15.66
C VAL A 152 -8.00 -11.68 15.01
N TYR A 153 -7.87 -11.58 13.68
CA TYR A 153 -8.04 -10.32 12.95
C TYR A 153 -9.51 -10.11 12.61
N GLN A 154 -10.26 -9.53 13.55
CA GLN A 154 -11.66 -9.17 13.36
C GLN A 154 -11.79 -7.70 12.98
N MET A 155 -12.64 -7.40 11.99
CA MET A 155 -12.90 -6.03 11.57
C MET A 155 -13.57 -5.25 12.71
N GLY A 156 -12.93 -4.17 13.12
CA GLY A 156 -13.37 -3.31 14.22
C GLY A 156 -13.43 -1.83 13.82
N ASP A 157 -13.82 -1.01 14.77
CA ASP A 157 -13.70 0.44 14.63
C ASP A 157 -12.21 0.84 14.79
N PRO A 158 -11.58 1.48 13.79
CA PRO A 158 -10.17 1.85 13.84
C PRO A 158 -9.82 2.86 14.96
N MET A 159 -10.81 3.51 15.59
CA MET A 159 -10.59 4.38 16.74
C MET A 159 -10.47 3.61 18.07
N GLU A 160 -10.86 2.35 18.10
CA GLU A 160 -10.78 1.51 19.29
C GLU A 160 -9.39 0.86 19.43
N PRO A 161 -8.69 0.99 20.57
CA PRO A 161 -7.32 0.50 20.75
C PRO A 161 -7.13 -1.01 20.51
N GLU A 162 -8.17 -1.80 20.75
CA GLU A 162 -8.14 -3.27 20.61
C GLU A 162 -8.37 -3.72 19.15
N THR A 163 -8.75 -2.81 18.24
CA THR A 163 -9.01 -3.15 16.84
C THR A 163 -7.72 -3.50 16.12
N LYS A 164 -7.60 -4.77 15.71
CA LYS A 164 -6.46 -5.29 14.93
C LYS A 164 -6.62 -5.12 13.42
N LEU A 165 -7.86 -4.94 12.95
CA LEU A 165 -8.20 -4.82 11.53
C LEU A 165 -9.26 -3.74 11.34
N GLY A 166 -8.89 -2.65 10.68
CA GLY A 166 -9.82 -1.60 10.26
C GLY A 166 -10.46 -1.88 8.89
N PRO A 167 -11.30 -0.95 8.38
CA PRO A 167 -11.85 -1.04 7.05
C PRO A 167 -10.76 -0.89 5.96
N LEU A 168 -11.11 -1.29 4.74
CA LEU A 168 -10.32 -0.91 3.56
C LEU A 168 -10.50 0.59 3.26
N ALA A 169 -9.50 1.18 2.62
CA ALA A 169 -9.41 2.63 2.47
C ALA A 169 -10.52 3.24 1.62
N ARG A 170 -11.18 2.45 0.75
CA ARG A 170 -12.30 2.87 -0.09
C ARG A 170 -13.23 1.70 -0.46
N PRO A 171 -14.51 1.95 -0.76
CA PRO A 171 -15.46 0.91 -1.20
C PRO A 171 -15.05 0.20 -2.50
N ASP A 172 -14.48 0.91 -3.48
CA ASP A 172 -14.02 0.31 -4.75
C ASP A 172 -12.93 -0.75 -4.51
N LEU A 173 -11.99 -0.47 -3.59
CA LEU A 173 -10.93 -1.42 -3.24
C LEU A 173 -11.47 -2.69 -2.59
N ARG A 174 -12.53 -2.58 -1.78
CA ARG A 174 -13.23 -3.71 -1.17
C ARG A 174 -13.93 -4.55 -2.21
N ASP A 175 -14.67 -3.91 -3.11
CA ASP A 175 -15.47 -4.59 -4.13
C ASP A 175 -14.57 -5.32 -5.12
N ASP A 176 -13.46 -4.69 -5.54
CA ASP A 176 -12.44 -5.30 -6.38
C ASP A 176 -11.78 -6.50 -5.70
N LEU A 177 -11.46 -6.41 -4.41
CA LEU A 177 -10.90 -7.53 -3.64
C LEU A 177 -11.90 -8.69 -3.55
N HIS A 178 -13.17 -8.40 -3.29
CA HIS A 178 -14.21 -9.43 -3.22
C HIS A 178 -14.43 -10.11 -4.59
N ALA A 179 -14.38 -9.34 -5.67
CA ALA A 179 -14.43 -9.89 -7.03
C ALA A 179 -13.26 -10.86 -7.29
N GLN A 180 -12.05 -10.54 -6.82
CA GLN A 180 -10.89 -11.45 -6.91
C GLN A 180 -11.10 -12.74 -6.12
N VAL A 181 -11.68 -12.65 -4.92
CA VAL A 181 -12.01 -13.84 -4.11
C VAL A 181 -13.01 -14.73 -4.86
N ARG A 182 -14.11 -14.15 -5.36
CA ARG A 182 -15.13 -14.87 -6.12
C ARG A 182 -14.55 -15.55 -7.36
N ALA A 183 -13.78 -14.81 -8.16
CA ALA A 183 -13.12 -15.36 -9.34
C ALA A 183 -12.17 -16.53 -9.01
N SER A 184 -11.49 -16.48 -7.85
CA SER A 184 -10.62 -17.57 -7.39
C SER A 184 -11.44 -18.81 -7.01
N VAL A 185 -12.58 -18.64 -6.34
CA VAL A 185 -13.49 -19.73 -5.97
C VAL A 185 -14.13 -20.36 -7.21
N ASP A 186 -14.59 -19.54 -8.16
CA ASP A 186 -15.12 -20.01 -9.44
C ASP A 186 -14.06 -20.79 -10.24
N GLY A 187 -12.78 -20.44 -10.06
CA GLY A 187 -11.63 -21.17 -10.60
C GLY A 187 -11.25 -22.44 -9.83
N GLY A 188 -11.96 -22.80 -8.77
CA GLY A 188 -11.75 -24.02 -7.98
C GLY A 188 -10.94 -23.85 -6.70
N ALA A 189 -10.59 -22.62 -6.30
CA ALA A 189 -9.93 -22.37 -5.02
C ALA A 189 -10.90 -22.61 -3.84
N LYS A 190 -10.37 -23.09 -2.72
CA LYS A 190 -11.12 -23.27 -1.48
C LYS A 190 -10.89 -22.09 -0.54
N VAL A 191 -11.98 -21.48 -0.06
CA VAL A 191 -11.92 -20.52 1.04
C VAL A 191 -11.72 -21.26 2.36
N LEU A 192 -10.65 -20.95 3.08
CA LEU A 192 -10.35 -21.56 4.39
C LEU A 192 -10.78 -20.68 5.57
N LEU A 193 -10.81 -19.35 5.38
CA LEU A 193 -11.20 -18.38 6.40
C LEU A 193 -11.72 -17.11 5.72
N GLY A 194 -12.80 -16.52 6.26
CA GLY A 194 -13.39 -15.30 5.73
C GLY A 194 -13.93 -15.49 4.32
N GLY A 195 -13.57 -14.59 3.39
CA GLY A 195 -14.00 -14.65 1.99
C GLY A 195 -15.32 -13.96 1.70
N GLU A 196 -15.85 -13.21 2.67
CA GLU A 196 -17.10 -12.47 2.57
C GLU A 196 -16.87 -11.00 2.92
N VAL A 197 -17.73 -10.14 2.38
CA VAL A 197 -17.76 -8.73 2.76
C VAL A 197 -18.47 -8.62 4.12
N PRO A 198 -17.82 -8.07 5.17
CA PRO A 198 -18.46 -7.89 6.46
C PRO A 198 -19.71 -7.00 6.36
N GLU A 199 -20.77 -7.33 7.10
CA GLU A 199 -21.99 -6.51 7.18
C GLU A 199 -21.74 -5.16 7.86
N LYS A 200 -20.75 -5.11 8.76
CA LYS A 200 -20.40 -3.90 9.49
C LYS A 200 -19.81 -2.87 8.53
N VAL A 201 -20.47 -1.72 8.43
CA VAL A 201 -19.96 -0.57 7.68
C VAL A 201 -18.83 0.07 8.49
N GLY A 202 -17.71 0.36 7.85
CA GLY A 202 -16.64 1.15 8.47
C GLY A 202 -17.12 2.57 8.79
N PRO A 203 -16.42 3.29 9.68
CA PRO A 203 -16.72 4.71 9.98
C PRO A 203 -16.62 5.62 8.74
#